data_AF-A0A535NVQ8-F1
#
_entry.id   AF-A0A535NVQ8-F1
#
_cell.length_a   1.000
_cell.length_b   1.000
_cell.length_c   1.000
_cell.angle_alpha   90.00
_cell.angle_beta   90.00
_cell.angle_gamma   90.00
#
_symmetry.space_group_name_H-M   'P 1'
#
loop_
_entity.id
_entity.type
_entity.pdbx_description
1 polymer ?
#
loop_
_entity_poly.entity_id
_entity_poly.type
_entity_poly.pdbx_seq_one_letter_code
_entity_poly.pdbx_strand_id
1 'polypeptide(L)' 'MAGNLTVLDGNTFFVSDAAGDVEPGQGANGFFHADMRQLSTWRLRVNGQPVHVLTSRTVDYYS' A
#
# COMPACT_ATOMS: atom_id res chain seq x y z
N MET A 1 -0.93 7.24 15.30
CA MET A 1 -0.45 7.36 13.91
C MET A 1 -0.63 6.00 13.27
N ALA A 2 -1.47 5.89 12.25
CA ALA A 2 -1.63 4.64 11.53
C ALA A 2 -0.33 4.40 10.72
N GLY A 3 0.34 3.29 10.99
CA GLY A 3 1.61 2.93 10.35
C GLY A 3 1.41 2.49 8.89
N ASN A 4 2.51 2.18 8.21
CA ASN A 4 2.48 1.64 6.85
C ASN A 4 1.75 0.29 6.81
N LEU A 5 1.07 0.00 5.70
CA LEU A 5 0.44 -1.28 5.41
C LEU A 5 1.31 -2.08 4.44
N THR A 6 1.53 -3.35 4.77
CA THR A 6 2.22 -4.32 3.92
C THR A 6 1.30 -5.51 3.66
N VAL A 7 1.06 -5.82 2.39
CA VAL A 7 0.38 -7.04 1.94
C VAL A 7 1.40 -7.92 1.23
N LEU A 8 1.38 -9.21 1.52
CA LEU A 8 2.32 -10.20 0.99
C LEU A 8 1.55 -11.38 0.41
N ASP A 9 1.97 -11.83 -0.77
CA ASP A 9 1.54 -13.08 -1.39
C ASP A 9 2.74 -13.74 -2.10
N GLY A 10 3.34 -14.73 -1.44
CA GLY A 10 4.55 -15.40 -1.92
C GLY A 10 5.71 -14.42 -2.16
N ASN A 11 6.12 -14.28 -3.42
CA ASN A 11 7.18 -13.37 -3.87
C ASN A 11 6.65 -12.04 -4.43
N THR A 12 5.40 -11.71 -4.09
CA THR A 12 4.73 -10.47 -4.46
C THR A 12 4.39 -9.73 -3.19
N PHE A 13 4.72 -8.44 -3.11
CA PHE A 13 4.35 -7.63 -1.95
C PHE A 13 3.99 -6.21 -2.35
N PHE A 14 3.11 -5.61 -1.56
CA PHE A 14 2.65 -4.24 -1.72
C PHE A 14 2.84 -3.50 -0.40
N VAL A 15 3.60 -2.40 -0.44
CA VAL A 15 3.86 -1.54 0.72
C VAL A 15 3.25 -0.18 0.44
N SER A 16 2.45 0.32 1.37
CA SER A 16 1.70 1.57 1.22
C SER A 16 1.57 2.29 2.56
N ASP A 17 1.06 3.52 2.53
CA ASP A 17 0.61 4.18 3.76
C ASP A 17 -0.66 3.53 4.34
N ALA A 18 -1.17 4.07 5.43
CA ALA A 18 -2.37 3.56 6.08
C ALA A 18 -3.66 3.69 5.24
N ALA A 19 -3.67 4.56 4.22
CA ALA A 19 -4.77 4.75 3.28
C ALA A 19 -4.69 3.79 2.09
N GLY A 20 -3.59 3.06 1.95
CA GLY A 20 -3.29 2.22 0.79
C GLY A 20 -2.63 2.99 -0.35
N ASP A 21 -2.29 4.26 -0.16
CA ASP A 21 -1.65 5.09 -1.18
C ASP A 21 -0.12 4.87 -1.18
N VAL A 22 0.46 5.02 -2.38
CA VAL A 22 1.88 4.92 -2.66
C VAL A 22 2.31 6.19 -3.38
N GLU A 23 3.32 6.85 -2.82
CA GLU A 23 4.00 7.99 -3.41
C GLU A 23 5.47 7.66 -3.67
N PRO A 24 6.03 8.11 -4.81
CA PRO A 24 7.46 7.99 -5.06
C PRO A 24 8.23 8.88 -4.06
N GLY A 25 9.22 8.32 -3.36
CA GLY A 25 9.96 9.06 -2.33
C GLY A 25 10.89 8.19 -1.49
N GLN A 26 11.23 8.66 -0.28
CA GLN A 26 12.26 8.06 0.59
C GLN A 26 11.89 6.71 1.25
N GLY A 27 10.81 6.06 0.80
CA GLY A 27 10.33 4.81 1.35
C GLY A 27 10.40 3.63 0.39
N ALA A 28 10.25 2.43 0.95
CA ALA A 28 10.07 1.21 0.17
C ALA A 28 8.63 1.03 -0.36
N ASN A 29 7.76 2.05 -0.28
CA ASN A 29 6.36 1.96 -0.71
C ASN A 29 6.27 1.69 -2.20
N GLY A 30 5.50 0.68 -2.61
CA GLY A 30 5.42 0.23 -3.99
C GLY A 30 4.82 -1.17 -4.13
N PHE A 31 4.59 -1.57 -5.38
CA PHE A 31 4.27 -2.94 -5.75
C PHE A 31 5.51 -3.63 -6.26
N PHE A 32 5.81 -4.81 -5.71
CA PHE A 32 6.99 -5.58 -6.03
C PHE A 32 6.60 -7.01 -6.38
N HIS A 33 7.28 -7.55 -7.39
CA HIS A 33 7.18 -8.95 -7.76
C HIS A 33 8.55 -9.43 -8.22
N ALA A 34 9.00 -10.57 -7.70
CA ALA A 34 10.30 -11.13 -8.05
C ALA A 34 11.45 -10.12 -7.88
N ASP A 35 11.50 -9.47 -6.72
CA ASP A 35 12.51 -8.48 -6.33
C ASP A 35 12.57 -7.22 -7.23
N MET A 36 11.58 -7.04 -8.11
CA MET A 36 11.47 -5.87 -8.97
C MET A 36 10.30 -5.00 -8.56
N ARG A 37 10.55 -3.70 -8.38
CA ARG A 37 9.51 -2.70 -8.21
C ARG A 37 8.77 -2.48 -9.52
N GLN A 38 7.50 -2.87 -9.58
CA GLN A 38 6.65 -2.72 -10.76
C GLN A 38 5.81 -1.44 -10.72
N LEU A 39 5.39 -0.97 -9.53
CA LEU A 39 4.67 0.30 -9.38
C LEU A 39 5.29 1.16 -8.27
N SER A 40 5.47 2.45 -8.56
CA SER A 40 6.01 3.45 -7.62
C SER A 40 4.97 4.48 -7.20
N THR A 41 3.78 4.47 -7.81
CA THR A 41 2.69 5.40 -7.49
C THR A 41 1.37 4.66 -7.60
N TRP A 42 0.54 4.76 -6.56
CA TRP A 42 -0.82 4.25 -6.52
C TRP A 42 -1.64 5.20 -5.64
N ARG A 43 -2.80 5.66 -6.11
CA ARG A 43 -3.61 6.63 -5.37
C ARG A 43 -5.08 6.30 -5.54
N LEU A 44 -5.77 6.01 -4.44
CA LEU A 44 -7.22 5.90 -4.43
C LEU A 44 -7.85 7.27 -4.18
N ARG A 45 -8.65 7.74 -5.14
CA ARG A 45 -9.39 9.00 -5.01
C ARG A 45 -10.88 8.75 -5.18
N VAL A 46 -11.68 9.38 -4.31
CA VAL A 46 -13.15 9.39 -4.41
C VAL A 46 -13.56 10.79 -4.83
N ASN A 47 -14.20 10.91 -6.01
CA ASN A 47 -14.53 12.20 -6.62
C ASN A 47 -13.30 13.14 -6.73
N GLY A 48 -12.14 12.57 -7.03
CA GLY A 48 -10.86 13.30 -7.13
C GLY A 48 -10.20 13.67 -5.79
N GLN A 49 -10.87 13.45 -4.66
CA GLN A 49 -10.36 13.76 -3.33
C GLN A 49 -9.63 12.56 -2.70
N PRO A 50 -8.59 12.79 -1.87
CA PRO A 50 -7.95 11.73 -1.08
C PRO A 50 -8.93 11.08 -0.11
N VAL A 51 -8.72 9.79 0.18
CA VAL A 51 -9.53 9.08 1.18
C VAL A 51 -9.11 9.48 2.61
N HIS A 52 -10.08 9.51 3.52
CA HIS A 52 -9.82 9.67 4.95
C HIS A 52 -9.93 8.31 5.65
N VAL A 53 -8.87 7.89 6.31
CA VAL A 53 -8.80 6.58 6.96
C VAL A 53 -9.57 6.61 8.27
N LEU A 54 -10.69 5.89 8.34
CA LEU A 54 -11.44 5.67 9.58
C LEU A 54 -10.82 4.53 10.41
N THR A 55 -10.40 3.46 9.73
CA THR A 55 -9.69 2.32 10.31
C THR A 55 -8.86 1.63 9.23
N SER A 56 -7.68 1.14 9.58
CA SER A 56 -6.86 0.30 8.72
C SER A 56 -6.17 -0.79 9.52
N ARG A 57 -6.08 -1.99 8.93
CA ARG A 57 -5.36 -3.12 9.49
C ARG A 57 -4.94 -4.05 8.37
N THR A 58 -3.84 -4.77 8.57
CA THR A 58 -3.56 -5.95 7.76
C THR A 58 -4.67 -6.97 7.98
N VAL A 59 -5.17 -7.55 6.90
CA VAL A 59 -6.14 -8.64 6.96
C VAL A 59 -5.36 -9.95 6.93
N ASP A 60 -5.69 -10.86 7.85
CA ASP A 60 -5.08 -12.19 7.86
C ASP A 60 -5.57 -12.99 6.65
N TYR A 61 -4.64 -13.56 5.89
CA TYR A 61 -4.86 -14.16 4.56
C TYR A 61 -5.80 -15.39 4.55
N TYR A 62 -6.41 -15.78 5.68
CA TYR A 62 -7.35 -16.91 5.79
C TYR A 62 -8.47 -16.70 6.84
N SER A 63 -8.90 -15.45 7.09
CA SER A 63 -10.08 -15.18 7.94
C SER A 63 -11.38 -15.07 7.12
#